data_AF-A0A2N2EI05-F1
#
_entry.id   AF-A0A2N2EI05-F1
#
_cell.length_a   1.000
_cell.length_b   1.000
_cell.length_c   1.000
_cell.angle_alpha   90.00
_cell.angle_beta   90.00
_cell.angle_gamma   90.00
#
_symmetry.space_group_name_H-M   'P 1'
#
loop_
_entity.id
_entity.type
_entity.pdbx_description
1 polymer ?
#
loop_
_entity_poly.entity_id
_entity_poly.type
_entity_poly.pdbx_seq_one_letter_code
_entity_poly.pdbx_strand_id
1 'polypeptide(L)' 'MYIIGMILMIVGAILFFGARIVSKSNDRTIKNDPKGTEDKDFLMLVNNAMFAVRAIGAIMVLAGGIIIIFVK' A
#
# COMPACT_ATOMS: atom_id res chain seq x y z
N MET A 1 -0.83 -23.37 11.42
CA MET A 1 -1.25 -21.94 11.44
C MET A 1 -1.57 -21.39 10.04
N TYR A 2 -1.92 -22.28 9.11
CA TYR A 2 -2.02 -22.00 7.69
C TYR A 2 -3.09 -20.96 7.29
N ILE A 3 -4.30 -21.04 7.86
CA ILE A 3 -5.41 -20.12 7.54
C ILE A 3 -5.04 -18.67 7.88
N ILE A 4 -4.40 -18.46 9.04
CA ILE A 4 -3.96 -17.13 9.49
C ILE A 4 -2.92 -16.56 8.54
N GLY A 5 -1.95 -17.37 8.10
CA GLY A 5 -0.96 -16.96 7.11
C GLY A 5 -1.57 -16.58 5.75
N MET A 6 -2.62 -17.31 5.32
CA MET A 6 -3.36 -17.00 4.09
C MET A 6 -4.09 -15.67 4.17
N ILE A 7 -4.78 -15.39 5.28
CA ILE A 7 -5.47 -14.11 5.51
C ILE A 7 -4.46 -12.96 5.49
N LEU A 8 -3.31 -13.13 6.17
CA LEU A 8 -2.22 -12.15 6.18
C LEU A 8 -1.69 -11.85 4.77
N MET A 9 -1.48 -12.90 3.95
CA MET A 9 -1.07 -12.72 2.55
C MET A 9 -2.10 -11.96 1.73
N ILE A 10 -3.39 -12.30 1.84
CA ILE A 10 -4.47 -11.66 1.06
C ILE A 10 -4.60 -10.19 1.47
N VAL A 11 -4.67 -9.90 2.77
CA VAL A 11 -4.78 -8.52 3.28
C VAL A 11 -3.54 -7.70 2.89
N GLY A 12 -2.34 -8.24 3.07
CA GLY A 12 -1.10 -7.58 2.69
C GLY A 12 -1.05 -7.28 1.19
N ALA A 13 -1.50 -8.21 0.34
CA ALA A 13 -1.56 -8.02 -1.10
C ALA A 13 -2.56 -6.90 -1.47
N ILE A 14 -3.76 -6.89 -0.89
CA ILE A 14 -4.76 -5.84 -1.13
C ILE A 14 -4.20 -4.47 -0.77
N LEU A 15 -3.54 -4.34 0.38
CA LEU A 15 -2.92 -3.07 0.80
C LEU A 15 -1.80 -2.64 -0.16
N PHE A 16 -0.95 -3.58 -0.59
CA PHE A 16 0.15 -3.28 -1.52
C PHE A 16 -0.37 -2.82 -2.90
N PHE A 17 -1.33 -3.52 -3.47
CA PHE A 17 -1.88 -3.21 -4.79
C PHE A 17 -2.80 -1.99 -4.75
N GLY A 18 -3.66 -1.88 -3.74
CA GLY A 18 -4.51 -0.72 -3.51
C GLY A 18 -3.69 0.55 -3.35
N ALA A 19 -2.60 0.48 -2.59
CA ALA A 19 -1.74 1.63 -2.39
C ALA A 19 -1.04 2.12 -3.66
N ARG A 20 -0.64 1.18 -4.53
CA ARG A 20 -0.06 1.50 -5.83
C ARG A 20 -1.05 2.20 -6.76
N ILE A 21 -2.33 1.81 -6.76
CA ILE A 21 -3.36 2.40 -7.62
C ILE A 21 -3.61 3.85 -7.21
N VAL A 22 -3.79 4.09 -5.90
CA VAL A 22 -4.06 5.43 -5.37
C VAL A 22 -2.86 6.36 -5.57
N SER A 23 -1.63 5.91 -5.29
CA SER A 23 -0.41 6.68 -5.55
C SER A 23 -0.29 7.08 -7.03
N LYS A 24 -0.52 6.13 -7.95
CA LYS A 24 -0.48 6.40 -9.40
C LYS A 24 -1.60 7.33 -9.87
N SER A 25 -2.74 7.32 -9.19
CA SER A 25 -3.85 8.24 -9.47
C SER A 25 -3.51 9.66 -9.00
N ASN A 26 -2.96 9.82 -7.79
CA ASN A 26 -2.54 11.12 -7.26
C ASN A 26 -1.45 11.78 -8.12
N ASP A 27 -0.45 11.03 -8.58
CA ASP A 27 0.60 11.57 -9.45
C ASP A 27 0.04 12.16 -10.76
N ARG A 28 -1.05 11.60 -11.29
CA ARG A 28 -1.74 12.13 -12.49
C ARG A 28 -2.54 13.40 -12.18
N THR A 29 -3.14 13.50 -11.01
CA THR A 29 -3.89 14.68 -10.58
C THR A 29 -2.96 15.85 -10.29
N ILE A 30 -1.83 15.62 -9.59
CA ILE A 30 -0.81 16.65 -9.29
C ILE A 30 -0.23 17.26 -10.58
N LYS A 31 -0.09 16.45 -11.64
CA LYS A 31 0.53 16.89 -12.91
C LYS A 31 -0.43 17.71 -13.80
N ASN A 32 -1.75 17.58 -13.61
CA ASN A 32 -2.76 18.14 -14.50
C ASN A 32 -3.60 19.27 -13.89
N ASP A 33 -3.49 19.56 -12.58
CA ASP A 33 -4.26 20.63 -11.93
C ASP A 33 -3.32 21.77 -11.44
N PRO A 34 -3.50 23.02 -11.92
CA PRO A 34 -2.70 24.17 -11.48
C PRO A 34 -3.16 24.78 -10.15
N LYS A 35 -4.15 24.18 -9.48
CA LYS A 35 -4.75 24.74 -8.25
C LYS A 35 -3.83 24.58 -7.04
N GLY A 36 -3.45 25.71 -6.45
CA GLY A 36 -3.13 25.89 -5.03
C GLY A 36 -1.93 25.12 -4.45
N THR A 37 -1.08 25.82 -3.69
CA THR A 37 0.01 25.18 -2.93
C THR A 37 -0.49 24.21 -1.86
N GLU A 38 -1.69 24.42 -1.31
CA GLU A 38 -2.27 23.59 -0.23
C GLU A 38 -2.71 22.19 -0.70
N ASP A 39 -3.29 22.09 -1.90
CA ASP A 39 -3.69 20.79 -2.47
C ASP A 39 -2.46 19.92 -2.80
N LYS A 40 -1.34 20.55 -3.15
CA LYS A 40 -0.08 19.84 -3.42
C LYS A 40 0.51 19.23 -2.16
N ASP A 41 0.53 19.97 -1.04
CA ASP A 41 1.03 19.45 0.23
C ASP A 41 0.15 18.30 0.75
N PHE A 42 -1.17 18.39 0.59
CA PHE A 42 -2.08 17.29 0.92
C PHE A 42 -1.86 16.07 0.02
N LEU A 43 -1.76 16.25 -1.30
CA LEU A 43 -1.52 15.15 -2.23
C LEU A 43 -0.14 14.49 -2.01
N MET A 44 0.87 15.26 -1.60
CA MET A 44 2.20 14.78 -1.26
C MET A 44 2.20 14.00 0.06
N LEU A 45 1.48 14.48 1.09
CA LEU A 45 1.26 13.76 2.34
C LEU A 45 0.54 12.42 2.09
N VAL A 46 -0.52 12.43 1.27
CA VAL A 46 -1.24 11.21 0.88
C VAL A 46 -0.30 10.26 0.14
N ASN A 47 0.49 10.73 -0.82
CA ASN A 47 1.42 9.86 -1.55
C ASN A 47 2.45 9.20 -0.61
N ASN A 48 2.95 9.96 0.36
CA ASN A 48 3.90 9.45 1.35
C ASN A 48 3.24 8.42 2.30
N ALA A 49 2.00 8.68 2.73
CA ALA A 49 1.20 7.73 3.49
C ALA A 49 0.93 6.44 2.69
N MET A 50 0.59 6.55 1.40
CA MET A 50 0.39 5.40 0.52
C MET A 50 1.69 4.60 0.33
N PHE A 51 2.83 5.26 0.30
CA PHE A 51 4.13 4.58 0.26
C PHE A 51 4.38 3.76 1.54
N ALA A 52 4.08 4.33 2.71
CA ALA A 52 4.16 3.61 3.99
C ALA A 52 3.19 2.42 4.04
N VAL A 53 1.93 2.59 3.62
CA VAL A 53 0.93 1.51 3.54
C VAL A 53 1.41 0.39 2.61
N ARG A 54 2.05 0.73 1.50
CA ARG A 54 2.62 -0.24 0.58
C ARG A 54 3.76 -1.04 1.22
N ALA A 55 4.63 -0.40 1.98
CA ALA A 55 5.70 -1.07 2.71
C ALA A 55 5.14 -2.04 3.76
N ILE A 56 4.14 -1.60 4.53
CA ILE A 56 3.45 -2.45 5.52
C ILE A 56 2.79 -3.65 4.84
N GLY A 57 2.07 -3.43 3.73
CA GLY A 57 1.45 -4.49 2.94
C GLY A 57 2.47 -5.52 2.45
N ALA A 58 3.64 -5.09 1.97
CA ALA A 58 4.71 -5.99 1.53
C ALA A 58 5.26 -6.85 2.70
N ILE A 59 5.48 -6.25 3.87
CA ILE A 59 5.93 -6.97 5.07
C ILE A 59 4.89 -8.01 5.50
N MET A 60 3.60 -7.67 5.45
CA MET A 60 2.51 -8.60 5.78
C MET A 60 2.45 -9.79 4.82
N VAL A 61 2.68 -9.57 3.52
CA VAL A 61 2.75 -10.67 2.53
C VAL A 61 3.93 -11.58 2.83
N LEU A 62 5.11 -11.02 3.09
CA LEU A 62 6.31 -11.80 3.43
C LEU A 62 6.11 -12.60 4.72
N ALA A 63 5.58 -11.97 5.77
CA ALA A 63 5.29 -12.64 7.04
C ALA A 63 4.26 -13.76 6.87
N GLY A 64 3.17 -13.51 6.12
CA GLY A 64 2.17 -14.53 5.79
C GLY A 64 2.76 -15.71 5.03
N GLY A 65 3.63 -15.44 4.05
CA GLY A 65 4.35 -16.48 3.30
C GLY A 65 5.29 -17.32 4.18
N ILE A 66 6.03 -16.68 5.08
CA ILE A 66 6.89 -17.37 6.05
C ILE A 66 6.07 -18.27 6.96
N ILE A 67 4.94 -17.77 7.49
CA ILE A 67 4.04 -18.56 8.35
C ILE A 67 3.50 -19.78 7.60
N ILE A 68 3.13 -19.63 6.33
CA ILE A 68 2.63 -20.74 5.50
C ILE A 68 3.71 -21.81 5.26
N ILE A 69 4.94 -21.39 4.98
CA ILE A 69 6.04 -22.31 4.62
C ILE A 69 6.60 -23.01 5.86
N PHE A 70 6.83 -22.27 6.95
CA PHE A 70 7.58 -22.77 8.12
C PHE A 70 6.68 -23.21 9.28
N VAL A 71 5.42 -22.76 9.35
CA VAL A 71 4.54 -22.95 10.52
C VAL A 71 3.24 -23.69 10.13
N LYS A 72 3.36 -24.64 9.19
CA LYS A 72 2.25 -25.42 8.60
C LYS A 72 1.20 -25.82 9.65
#